data_AF-A0A0V1NY55-F1
#
_entry.id   AF-A0A0V1NY55-F1
#
_cell.length_a   1.000
_cell.length_b   1.000
_cell.length_c   1.000
_cell.angle_alpha   90.00
_cell.angle_beta   90.00
_cell.angle_gamma   90.00
#
_symmetry.space_group_name_H-M   'P 1'
#
loop_
_entity.id
_entity.type
_entity.pdbx_description
1 polymer ?
#
loop_
_entity_poly.entity_id
_entity_poly.type
_entity_poly.pdbx_seq_one_letter_code
_entity_poly.pdbx_strand_id
1 'polypeptide(L)'
;MPVDEDENPYRIPKNRLHRFLKRLNVQYPNLGVISFVSAGTLFLFSPFLYHLYQYLTMDAEEYKEYYDAVYKRNILRARYGEGMNFLWFTFNLQSAERIEEQKIAFKKLMEKREASMKECLDACDE
;
A
#
# COMPACT_ATOMS: atom_id res chain seq x y z
N MET A 1 28.45 39.91 33.56
CA MET A 1 27.59 39.60 32.41
C MET A 1 26.86 38.31 32.77
N PRO A 2 25.52 38.24 32.66
CA PRO A 2 24.84 36.97 32.80
C PRO A 2 25.30 36.08 31.65
N VAL A 3 25.75 34.87 31.97
CA VAL A 3 26.15 33.86 31.00
C VAL A 3 24.86 33.41 30.30
N ASP A 4 24.78 33.57 28.99
CA ASP A 4 23.64 33.14 28.19
C ASP A 4 23.40 31.63 28.43
N GLU A 5 22.32 31.29 29.14
CA GLU A 5 21.99 29.92 29.58
C GLU A 5 21.62 28.97 28.42
N ASP A 6 21.66 29.48 27.18
CA ASP A 6 21.24 28.77 25.98
C ASP A 6 22.38 27.96 25.32
N GLU A 7 23.63 28.10 25.79
CA GLU A 7 24.79 27.32 25.29
C GLU A 7 25.07 26.01 26.05
N ASN A 8 24.29 25.66 27.09
CA ASN A 8 24.59 24.45 27.88
C ASN A 8 24.08 23.17 27.19
N PRO A 9 24.98 22.28 26.68
CA PRO A 9 24.57 21.06 25.96
C PRO A 9 23.86 20.03 26.86
N TYR A 10 23.86 20.24 28.18
CA TYR A 10 23.22 19.37 29.16
C TYR A 10 21.81 19.81 29.57
N ARG A 11 21.15 20.73 28.84
CA ARG A 11 19.78 21.16 29.18
C ARG A 11 18.79 20.02 28.95
N ILE A 12 18.54 19.23 29.99
CA ILE A 12 17.57 18.12 29.96
C ILE A 12 16.19 18.71 29.70
N PRO A 13 15.47 18.30 28.63
CA PRO A 13 14.16 18.83 28.34
C PRO A 13 13.22 18.62 29.54
N LYS A 14 12.52 19.68 29.95
CA LYS A 14 11.53 19.64 31.05
C LYS A 14 10.29 18.79 30.71
N ASN A 15 10.25 18.22 29.51
CA ASN A 15 9.12 17.47 29.00
C ASN A 15 8.95 16.15 29.77
N ARG A 16 7.82 16.01 30.49
CA ARG A 16 7.53 14.86 31.36
C ARG A 16 7.53 13.54 30.57
N LEU A 17 7.01 13.58 29.33
CA LEU A 17 6.91 12.44 28.43
C LEU A 17 8.30 11.94 27.99
N HIS A 18 9.22 12.86 27.67
CA HIS A 18 10.59 12.48 27.31
C HIS A 18 11.33 11.83 28.48
N ARG A 19 11.18 12.36 29.70
CA ARG A 19 11.75 11.74 30.91
C ARG A 19 11.16 10.36 31.19
N PHE A 20 9.86 10.19 30.97
CA PHE A 20 9.18 8.90 31.11
C PHE A 20 9.71 7.87 30.11
N LEU A 21 9.72 8.20 28.81
CA LEU A 21 10.24 7.31 27.77
C LEU A 21 11.71 6.94 27.99
N LYS A 22 12.54 7.89 28.43
CA LYS A 22 13.94 7.62 28.76
C LYS A 22 14.07 6.64 29.93
N ARG A 23 13.30 6.80 31.01
CA ARG A 23 13.30 5.84 32.13
C ARG A 23 12.80 4.48 31.69
N LEU A 24 11.76 4.44 30.85
CA LEU A 24 11.16 3.20 30.36
C LEU A 24 12.13 2.42 29.48
N ASN A 25 12.87 3.09 28.59
CA ASN A 25 13.93 2.47 27.80
C ASN A 25 15.13 2.01 28.64
N VAL A 26 15.48 2.73 29.72
CA VAL A 26 16.57 2.29 30.63
C VAL A 26 16.15 1.07 31.45
N GLN A 27 14.90 1.04 31.91
CA GLN A 27 14.37 -0.06 32.72
C GLN A 27 14.06 -1.31 31.88
N TYR A 28 13.64 -1.11 30.62
CA TYR A 28 13.30 -2.18 29.70
C TYR A 28 13.97 -1.93 28.33
N PRO A 29 15.26 -2.26 28.18
CA PRO A 29 16.03 -1.95 26.97
C PRO A 29 15.46 -2.61 25.70
N ASN A 30 14.80 -3.75 25.86
CA ASN A 30 14.22 -4.50 24.74
C ASN A 30 12.77 -4.13 24.45
N LEU A 31 12.14 -3.23 25.23
CA LEU A 31 10.71 -2.95 25.10
C LEU A 31 10.37 -2.30 23.76
N GLY A 32 11.25 -1.45 23.25
CA GLY A 32 11.14 -0.91 21.89
C GLY A 32 11.14 -2.01 20.83
N VAL A 33 12.10 -2.93 20.90
CA VAL A 33 12.21 -4.07 19.96
C VAL A 33 10.99 -4.99 20.07
N ILE A 34 10.59 -5.36 21.28
CA ILE A 34 9.42 -6.21 21.52
C ILE A 34 8.14 -5.52 21.03
N SER A 35 7.98 -4.23 21.28
CA SER A 35 6.83 -3.46 20.81
C SER A 35 6.78 -3.37 19.28
N PHE A 36 7.92 -3.20 18.63
CA PHE A 36 8.01 -3.16 17.17
C PHE A 36 7.72 -4.52 16.54
N VAL A 37 8.29 -5.61 17.09
CA VAL A 37 8.06 -6.97 16.60
C VAL A 37 6.60 -7.40 16.85
N SER A 38 6.04 -7.11 18.03
CA SER A 38 4.64 -7.42 18.34
C SER A 38 3.67 -6.59 17.48
N ALA A 39 3.92 -5.30 17.27
CA ALA A 39 3.10 -4.49 16.38
C ALA A 39 3.21 -4.97 14.91
N GLY A 40 4.42 -5.31 14.46
CA GLY A 40 4.64 -5.82 13.10
C GLY A 40 3.99 -7.18 12.85
N THR A 41 4.06 -8.09 13.83
CA THR A 41 3.38 -9.39 13.74
C THR A 41 1.87 -9.24 13.77
N LEU A 42 1.32 -8.40 14.66
CA LEU A 42 -0.12 -8.09 14.68
C LEU A 42 -0.60 -7.46 13.37
N PHE A 43 0.18 -6.55 12.79
CA PHE A 43 -0.15 -5.95 11.49
C PHE A 43 -0.21 -7.01 10.38
N LEU A 44 0.78 -7.91 10.32
CA LEU A 44 0.82 -9.00 9.33
C LEU A 44 -0.31 -10.02 9.54
N PHE A 45 -0.68 -10.31 10.78
CA PHE A 45 -1.76 -11.26 11.11
C PHE A 45 -3.16 -10.62 11.11
N SER A 46 -3.27 -9.30 11.08
CA SER A 46 -4.57 -8.60 11.09
C SER A 46 -5.56 -9.06 10.01
N PRO A 47 -5.16 -9.37 8.75
CA PRO A 47 -6.11 -9.84 7.74
C PRO A 47 -6.64 -11.24 8.06
N PHE A 48 -5.80 -12.09 8.66
CA PHE A 48 -6.20 -13.43 9.08
C PHE A 48 -7.21 -13.38 10.23
N LEU A 49 -6.96 -12.52 11.23
CA LEU A 49 -7.89 -12.30 12.34
C LEU A 49 -9.24 -11.77 11.86
N TYR A 50 -9.22 -10.85 10.89
CA TYR A 50 -10.44 -10.34 10.27
C TYR A 50 -11.20 -11.42 9.49
N HIS A 51 -10.51 -12.26 8.72
CA HIS A 51 -11.12 -13.39 8.03
C HIS A 51 -11.77 -14.38 9.00
N LEU A 52 -11.08 -14.69 10.09
CA LEU A 52 -11.58 -15.61 11.11
C LEU A 52 -12.80 -15.03 11.84
N TYR A 53 -12.80 -13.72 12.11
CA TYR A 53 -13.97 -13.03 12.64
C TYR A 53 -15.17 -13.14 11.69
N GLN A 54 -14.98 -12.88 10.40
CA GLN A 54 -16.07 -12.97 9.42
C GLN A 54 -16.60 -14.40 9.28
N TYR A 55 -15.71 -15.40 9.31
CA TYR A 55 -16.11 -16.82 9.29
C TYR A 55 -16.99 -17.21 10.49
N LEU A 56 -16.76 -16.62 11.65
CA LEU A 56 -17.52 -16.93 12.87
C LEU A 56 -18.82 -16.11 13.00
N THR A 57 -18.96 -15.01 12.27
CA THR A 57 -20.07 -14.06 12.44
C THR A 57 -21.06 -14.02 11.29
N MET A 58 -20.67 -14.48 10.09
CA MET A 58 -21.54 -14.54 8.90
C MET A 58 -22.21 -15.90 8.75
N ASP A 59 -23.38 -15.91 8.12
CA ASP A 59 -24.02 -17.14 7.67
C ASP A 59 -23.21 -17.81 6.56
N ALA A 60 -23.40 -19.13 6.37
CA ALA A 60 -22.59 -19.91 5.44
C ALA A 60 -22.68 -19.42 3.97
N GLU A 61 -23.84 -18.91 3.56
CA GLU A 61 -24.04 -18.35 2.21
C GLU A 61 -23.35 -16.99 2.06
N GLU A 62 -23.52 -16.10 3.04
CA GLU A 62 -22.85 -14.79 3.07
C GLU A 62 -21.33 -14.92 3.12
N TYR A 63 -20.82 -15.88 3.90
CA TYR A 63 -19.39 -16.15 3.99
C TYR A 63 -18.83 -16.63 2.64
N LYS A 64 -19.59 -17.43 1.88
CA LYS A 64 -19.17 -17.91 0.56
C LYS A 64 -19.06 -16.74 -0.43
N GLU A 65 -20.02 -15.84 -0.44
CA GLU A 65 -19.96 -14.63 -1.28
C GLU A 65 -18.80 -13.72 -0.90
N TYR A 66 -18.58 -13.52 0.41
CA TYR A 66 -17.43 -12.79 0.94
C TYR A 66 -16.10 -13.42 0.50
N TYR A 67 -15.98 -14.75 0.63
CA TYR A 67 -14.79 -15.48 0.23
C TYR A 67 -14.52 -15.36 -1.28
N ASP A 68 -15.54 -15.50 -2.12
CA ASP A 68 -15.42 -15.34 -3.57
C ASP A 68 -15.00 -13.91 -3.95
N ALA A 69 -15.53 -12.90 -3.28
CA ALA A 69 -15.13 -11.52 -3.48
C ALA A 69 -13.66 -11.28 -3.09
N VAL A 70 -13.21 -11.83 -1.96
CA VAL A 70 -11.80 -11.75 -1.53
C VAL A 70 -10.88 -12.49 -2.49
N TYR A 71 -11.28 -13.68 -2.95
CA TYR A 71 -10.51 -14.47 -3.90
C TYR A 71 -10.33 -13.73 -5.24
N LYS A 72 -11.41 -13.14 -5.78
CA LYS A 72 -11.34 -12.29 -6.97
C LYS A 72 -10.40 -11.11 -6.78
N ARG A 73 -10.48 -10.40 -5.65
CA ARG A 73 -9.55 -9.31 -5.31
C ARG A 73 -8.10 -9.79 -5.23
N ASN A 74 -7.84 -10.96 -4.65
CA ASN A 74 -6.48 -11.51 -4.55
C ASN A 74 -5.92 -11.92 -5.92
N ILE A 75 -6.76 -12.48 -6.81
CA ILE A 75 -6.36 -12.77 -8.19
C ILE A 75 -6.03 -11.47 -8.93
N LEU A 76 -6.88 -10.45 -8.81
CA LEU A 76 -6.66 -9.16 -9.46
C LEU A 76 -5.38 -8.50 -8.94
N ARG A 77 -5.12 -8.59 -7.63
CA ARG A 77 -3.88 -8.15 -7.01
C ARG A 77 -2.64 -8.89 -7.52
N ALA A 78 -2.73 -10.21 -7.68
CA ALA A 78 -1.62 -11.02 -8.17
C ALA A 78 -1.35 -10.83 -9.68
N ARG A 79 -2.41 -10.62 -10.49
CA ARG A 79 -2.30 -10.48 -11.95
C ARG A 79 -2.01 -9.06 -12.41
N TYR A 80 -2.59 -8.08 -11.73
CA TYR A 80 -2.56 -6.68 -12.17
C TYR A 80 -1.94 -5.75 -11.13
N GLY A 81 -1.49 -6.24 -9.97
CA GLY A 81 -0.92 -5.40 -8.93
C GLY A 81 -1.95 -4.54 -8.18
N GLU A 82 -3.25 -4.71 -8.47
CA GLU A 82 -4.33 -3.97 -7.81
C GLU A 82 -4.30 -4.13 -6.29
N GLY A 83 -4.20 -3.04 -5.54
CA GLY A 83 -4.18 -3.09 -4.08
C GLY A 83 -2.83 -3.45 -3.43
N MET A 84 -1.72 -3.50 -4.17
CA MET A 84 -0.38 -3.46 -3.57
C MET A 84 0.04 -2.04 -3.17
N ASN A 85 -0.71 -1.39 -2.27
CA ASN A 85 -0.29 -0.11 -1.70
C ASN A 85 0.42 -0.35 -0.36
N PHE A 86 1.73 -0.59 -0.42
CA PHE A 86 2.58 -0.47 0.75
C PHE A 86 2.94 1.01 0.93
N LEU A 87 2.36 1.62 1.97
CA LEU A 87 2.76 2.86 2.63
C LEU A 87 2.35 4.22 2.07
N TRP A 88 2.05 4.40 0.77
CA TRP A 88 1.57 5.71 0.27
C TRP A 88 0.27 5.57 -0.51
N PHE A 89 -0.69 6.42 -0.16
CA PHE A 89 -2.04 6.44 -0.69
C PHE A 89 -2.07 6.55 -2.21
N THR A 90 -3.06 5.86 -2.77
CA THR A 90 -3.78 6.20 -4.01
C THR A 90 -2.91 6.28 -5.26
N PHE A 91 -2.83 5.19 -6.02
CA PHE A 91 -3.52 5.09 -7.31
C PHE A 91 -3.50 3.61 -7.70
N ASN A 92 -4.67 3.01 -7.94
CA ASN A 92 -4.74 1.80 -8.76
C ASN A 92 -4.37 2.21 -10.20
N LEU A 93 -3.08 2.44 -10.46
CA LEU A 93 -2.55 2.76 -11.79
C LEU A 93 -2.63 1.56 -12.75
N GLN A 94 -2.88 0.37 -12.21
CA GLN A 94 -2.93 -0.90 -12.92
C GLN A 94 -4.26 -1.62 -12.70
N SER A 95 -5.40 -0.91 -12.68
CA SER A 95 -6.68 -1.62 -12.64
C SER A 95 -6.91 -2.38 -13.97
N ALA A 96 -7.54 -3.55 -13.91
CA ALA A 96 -7.88 -4.37 -15.07
C ALA A 96 -8.67 -3.57 -16.11
N GLU A 97 -9.60 -2.73 -15.64
CA GLU A 97 -10.38 -1.79 -16.45
C GLU A 97 -9.47 -0.79 -17.18
N ARG A 98 -8.50 -0.18 -16.48
CA ARG A 98 -7.53 0.76 -17.09
C ARG A 98 -6.62 0.07 -18.10
N ILE A 99 -6.22 -1.18 -17.85
CA ILE A 99 -5.38 -1.95 -18.79
C ILE A 99 -6.17 -2.32 -20.05
N GLU A 100 -7.46 -2.66 -19.92
CA GLU A 100 -8.33 -2.90 -21.08
C GLU A 100 -8.56 -1.62 -21.88
N GLU A 101 -8.81 -0.48 -21.23
CA GLU A 101 -8.90 0.82 -21.89
C GLU A 101 -7.62 1.18 -22.64
N GLN A 102 -6.46 0.98 -22.02
CA GLN A 102 -5.16 1.22 -22.66
C GLN A 102 -4.92 0.28 -23.84
N LYS A 103 -5.30 -1.00 -23.74
CA LYS A 103 -5.20 -1.95 -24.86
C LYS A 103 -6.09 -1.54 -26.03
N ILE A 104 -7.32 -1.10 -25.77
CA ILE A 104 -8.25 -0.62 -26.79
C ILE A 104 -7.70 0.66 -27.45
N ALA A 105 -7.20 1.60 -26.65
CA ALA A 105 -6.60 2.84 -27.14
C ALA A 105 -5.37 2.55 -28.02
N PHE A 106 -4.51 1.61 -27.61
CA PHE A 106 -3.32 1.22 -28.37
C PHE A 106 -3.68 0.54 -29.70
N LYS A 107 -4.67 -0.37 -29.71
CA LYS A 107 -5.14 -1.00 -30.96
C LYS A 107 -5.63 0.04 -31.98
N LYS A 108 -6.46 0.99 -31.56
CA LYS A 108 -6.94 2.08 -32.43
C LYS A 108 -5.80 2.95 -32.97
N LEU A 109 -4.73 3.13 -32.20
CA LEU A 109 -3.56 3.90 -32.62
C LEU A 109 -2.73 3.14 -33.66
N MET A 110 -2.58 1.83 -33.49
CA MET A 110 -1.91 0.95 -34.46
C MET A 110 -2.69 0.85 -35.77
N GLU A 111 -4.02 0.70 -35.73
CA GLU A 111 -4.88 0.69 -36.92
C GLU A 111 -4.77 2.01 -37.70
N LYS A 112 -4.72 3.16 -37.01
CA LYS A 112 -4.49 4.47 -37.64
C LYS A 112 -3.11 4.56 -38.29
N ARG A 113 -2.07 4.00 -37.65
CA ARG A 113 -0.71 3.98 -38.23
C ARG A 113 -0.65 3.11 -39.47
N GLU A 114 -1.26 1.93 -39.44
CA GLU A 114 -1.34 1.05 -40.61
C GLU A 114 -2.09 1.70 -41.77
N ALA A 115 -3.20 2.39 -41.49
CA ALA A 115 -3.91 3.17 -42.49
C ALA A 115 -3.04 4.29 -43.09
N SER A 116 -2.36 5.08 -42.26
CA SER A 116 -1.46 6.15 -42.74
C SER A 116 -0.26 5.63 -43.54
N MET A 117 0.29 4.48 -43.15
CA MET A 117 1.39 3.84 -43.87
C MET A 117 0.94 3.35 -45.24
N LYS A 118 -0.28 2.80 -45.32
CA LYS A 118 -0.87 2.34 -46.56
C LYS A 118 -1.17 3.50 -47.52
N GLU A 119 -1.73 4.59 -47.01
CA GLU A 119 -1.91 5.83 -47.78
C GLU A 119 -0.59 6.41 -48.29
N CYS A 120 0.49 6.38 -47.50
CA CYS A 120 1.82 6.82 -47.96
C CYS A 120 2.43 5.89 -49.01
N LEU A 121 2.21 4.57 -48.91
CA LEU A 121 2.70 3.61 -49.90
C LEU A 121 1.93 3.75 -51.22
N ASP A 122 0.61 3.84 -51.15
CA ASP A 122 -0.26 4.05 -52.32
C ASP A 122 0.06 5.39 -53.03
N ALA A 123 0.44 6.44 -52.28
CA ALA A 123 0.87 7.73 -52.84
C ALA A 123 2.31 7.76 -53.37
N CYS A 124 3.12 6.72 -53.12
CA CYS A 124 4.46 6.59 -53.68
C CYS A 124 4.49 5.69 -54.93
N ASP A 125 3.41 4.95 -55.18
CA ASP A 125 3.23 4.09 -56.35
C ASP A 125 2.48 4.80 -57.51
N GLU A 126 2.06 6.07 -57.34
CA GLU A 126 1.58 7.01 -58.39
C GLU A 126 2.70 7.95 -58.90
#